data_AF-J6UDS3-F1
#
_entry.id   AF-J6UDS3-F1
#
_cell.length_a   1.000
_cell.length_b   1.000
_cell.length_c   1.000
_cell.angle_alpha   90.00
_cell.angle_beta   90.00
_cell.angle_gamma   90.00
#
_symmetry.space_group_name_H-M   'P 1'
#
loop_
_entity.id
_entity.type
_entity.pdbx_description
1 polymer ?
#
loop_
_entity_poly.entity_id
_entity_poly.type
_entity_poly.pdbx_seq_one_letter_code
_entity_poly.pdbx_strand_id
1 'polypeptide(L)' 'MGIIESIPVVRRSRPATSSNGLPEPKPDREPVPGPAGPRTPYPVNDPGIAQPDKPGAEPDYVPPTPPGGPGQM' A
#
# COMPACT_ATOMS: atom_id res chain seq x y z
N MET A 1 36.49 4.23 36.48
CA MET A 1 35.94 2.90 36.11
C MET A 1 34.42 2.98 36.22
N GLY A 2 33.70 3.07 35.11
CA GLY A 2 32.23 2.98 35.08
C GLY A 2 31.84 1.80 34.19
N ILE A 3 31.22 0.79 34.79
CA ILE A 3 30.71 -0.39 34.07
C ILE A 3 29.27 -0.09 33.65
N ILE A 4 29.06 0.24 32.37
CA ILE A 4 27.71 0.27 31.78
C ILE A 4 27.42 -1.14 31.30
N GLU A 5 26.58 -1.86 32.04
CA GLU A 5 26.09 -3.18 31.67
C GLU A 5 25.28 -3.08 30.38
N SER A 6 25.73 -3.82 29.36
CA SER A 6 25.03 -3.92 28.08
C SER A 6 23.78 -4.76 28.25
N ILE A 7 22.61 -4.12 28.34
CA ILE A 7 21.31 -4.80 28.37
C ILE A 7 21.10 -5.50 27.01
N PRO A 8 20.92 -6.83 26.94
CA PRO A 8 20.59 -7.46 25.67
C PRO A 8 19.17 -7.06 25.27
N VAL A 9 19.04 -6.32 24.17
CA VAL A 9 17.75 -6.06 23.52
C VAL A 9 17.20 -7.40 23.03
N VAL A 10 16.30 -7.99 23.81
CA VAL A 10 15.49 -9.13 23.39
C VAL A 10 14.58 -8.64 22.26
N ARG A 11 15.00 -8.86 21.02
CA ARG A 11 14.14 -8.68 19.85
C ARG A 11 13.07 -9.76 19.92
N ARG A 12 11.92 -9.43 20.52
CA ARG A 12 10.71 -10.26 20.41
C ARG A 12 10.31 -10.26 18.94
N SER A 13 10.71 -11.31 18.22
CA SER A 13 10.22 -11.61 16.89
C SER A 13 8.69 -11.66 16.96
N ARG A 14 8.01 -10.73 16.28
CA ARG A 14 6.56 -10.77 16.15
C ARG A 14 6.19 -12.08 15.43
N PRO A 15 5.18 -12.84 15.88
CA PRO A 15 4.75 -14.01 15.15
C PRO A 15 4.22 -13.56 13.78
N ALA A 16 4.76 -14.16 12.72
CA ALA A 16 4.15 -14.06 11.40
C ALA A 16 2.72 -14.57 11.53
N THR A 17 1.75 -13.76 11.13
CA THR A 17 0.36 -14.18 10.99
C THR A 17 0.35 -15.30 9.95
N SER A 18 0.28 -16.54 10.44
CA SER A 18 0.28 -17.74 9.61
C SER A 18 -0.98 -17.78 8.77
N SER A 19 -0.89 -17.36 7.51
CA SER A 19 -1.87 -17.67 6.48
C SER A 19 -1.71 -19.15 6.11
N ASN A 20 -2.24 -20.01 6.96
CA ASN A 20 -2.62 -21.39 6.64
C ASN A 20 -1.61 -22.21 5.81
N GLY A 21 -0.30 -22.17 6.11
CA GLY A 21 0.74 -23.11 5.62
C GLY A 21 0.87 -23.34 4.11
N LEU A 22 0.07 -22.67 3.29
CA LEU A 22 0.06 -22.77 1.85
C LEU A 22 1.19 -21.90 1.33
N PRO A 23 2.07 -22.42 0.46
CA PRO A 23 3.06 -21.56 -0.19
C PRO A 23 2.32 -20.45 -0.91
N GLU A 24 2.74 -19.21 -0.69
CA GLU A 24 2.22 -18.07 -1.45
C GLU A 24 2.36 -18.39 -2.95
N PRO A 25 1.29 -18.25 -3.75
CA PRO A 25 1.38 -18.52 -5.17
C PRO A 25 2.40 -17.57 -5.77
N LYS A 26 3.49 -18.14 -6.33
CA LYS A 26 4.44 -17.35 -7.08
C LYS A 26 3.76 -16.91 -8.38
N PRO A 27 3.88 -15.62 -8.76
CA PRO A 27 3.40 -15.18 -10.07
C PRO A 27 4.07 -16.00 -11.18
N ASP A 28 3.28 -16.43 -12.17
CA ASP A 28 3.82 -17.15 -13.34
C ASP A 28 4.74 -16.28 -14.20
N ARG A 29 4.66 -14.95 -14.04
CA ARG A 29 5.45 -13.96 -14.78
C ARG A 29 5.88 -12.85 -13.84
N GLU A 30 7.07 -12.33 -14.09
CA GLU A 30 7.53 -11.11 -13.45
C GLU A 30 6.65 -9.92 -13.87
N PRO A 31 6.40 -8.95 -12.96
CA PRO A 31 5.71 -7.72 -13.31
C PRO A 31 6.45 -7.00 -14.43
N VAL A 32 5.72 -6.55 -15.45
CA VAL A 32 6.30 -5.72 -16.51
C VAL A 32 6.71 -4.37 -15.90
N PRO A 33 7.95 -3.90 -16.13
CA PRO A 33 8.36 -2.57 -15.69
C PRO A 33 7.40 -1.50 -16.23
N GLY A 34 7.07 -0.53 -15.38
CA GLY A 34 6.22 0.59 -15.75
C GLY A 34 6.83 1.48 -16.85
N PRO A 35 6.10 2.51 -17.30
CA PRO A 35 6.61 3.45 -18.28
C PRO A 35 7.95 4.04 -17.83
N ALA A 36 8.93 4.03 -18.74
CA ALA A 36 10.25 4.61 -18.49
C ALA A 36 10.14 6.15 -18.45
N GLY A 37 10.80 6.76 -17.46
CA GLY A 37 10.85 8.21 -17.30
C GLY A 37 9.82 8.77 -16.32
N PRO A 38 9.88 10.08 -16.03
CA PRO A 38 8.89 10.73 -15.19
C PRO A 38 7.52 10.62 -15.86
N ARG A 39 6.51 10.25 -15.08
CA ARG A 39 5.13 10.41 -15.53
C ARG A 39 4.93 11.88 -15.91
N THR A 40 4.23 12.12 -17.02
CA THR A 40 3.75 13.46 -17.33
C THR A 40 2.99 13.95 -16.09
N PRO A 41 3.35 15.13 -15.54
CA PRO A 41 2.60 15.67 -14.43
C PRO A 41 1.14 15.81 -14.85
N TYR A 42 0.23 15.65 -13.89
CA TYR A 42 -1.18 15.95 -14.14
C TYR A 42 -1.31 17.37 -14.71
N PRO A 43 -2.24 17.60 -15.64
CA PRO A 43 -2.50 18.94 -16.13
C PRO A 43 -2.70 19.90 -14.95
N VAL A 44 -2.07 21.08 -15.02
CA VAL A 44 -2.24 22.11 -13.98
C VAL A 44 -3.72 22.45 -13.77
N ASN A 45 -4.52 22.32 -14.82
CA ASN A 45 -5.96 22.56 -14.83
C ASN A 45 -6.76 21.25 -14.95
N ASP A 46 -6.28 20.15 -14.37
CA ASP A 46 -7.05 18.91 -14.28
C ASP A 46 -8.31 19.17 -13.43
N PRO A 47 -9.53 19.03 -14.00
CA PRO A 47 -10.76 19.17 -13.23
C PRO A 47 -10.77 18.24 -12.01
N GLY A 48 -10.22 17.02 -12.13
CA GLY A 48 -10.11 16.06 -11.04
C GLY A 48 -9.23 16.51 -9.88
N ILE A 49 -8.38 17.52 -10.06
CA ILE A 49 -7.50 18.07 -9.02
C ILE A 49 -7.98 19.44 -8.53
N ALA A 50 -8.27 20.36 -9.46
CA ALA A 50 -8.62 21.73 -9.13
C ALA A 50 -10.10 21.88 -8.74
N GLN A 51 -10.97 21.00 -9.25
CA GLN A 51 -12.43 21.08 -9.09
C GLN A 51 -13.02 19.68 -8.90
N PRO A 52 -12.77 19.04 -7.74
CA PRO A 52 -13.14 17.64 -7.48
C PRO A 52 -14.64 17.35 -7.62
N ASP A 53 -15.47 18.40 -7.64
CA ASP A 53 -16.93 18.31 -7.75
C ASP A 53 -17.43 18.45 -9.21
N LYS A 54 -16.53 18.60 -10.19
CA LYS A 54 -16.90 18.76 -11.60
C LYS A 54 -17.02 17.43 -12.34
N PRO A 55 -17.87 17.36 -13.39
CA PRO A 55 -17.97 16.18 -14.24
C PRO A 55 -16.59 15.76 -14.79
N GLY A 56 -16.24 14.48 -14.64
CA GLY A 56 -14.94 13.93 -15.04
C GLY A 56 -13.85 14.01 -13.95
N ALA A 57 -14.21 14.44 -12.74
CA ALA A 57 -13.35 14.37 -11.56
C ALA A 57 -13.49 13.04 -10.79
N GLU A 58 -14.51 12.24 -11.10
CA GLU A 58 -14.65 10.93 -10.46
C GLU A 58 -13.48 10.01 -10.83
N PRO A 59 -12.91 9.25 -9.86
CA PRO A 59 -11.87 8.29 -10.17
C PRO A 59 -12.42 7.19 -11.11
N ASP A 60 -11.66 6.86 -12.15
CA ASP A 60 -12.00 5.78 -13.09
C ASP A 60 -12.13 4.41 -12.42
N TYR A 61 -11.56 4.27 -11.21
CA TYR A 61 -11.58 3.05 -10.43
C TYR A 61 -11.96 3.35 -8.97
N VAL A 62 -13.09 2.78 -8.54
CA VAL A 62 -13.48 2.70 -7.13
C VAL A 62 -13.23 1.26 -6.67
N PRO A 63 -12.26 1.01 -5.78
CA PRO A 63 -12.04 -0.33 -5.26
C PRO A 63 -13.28 -0.80 -4.49
N PRO A 64 -13.64 -2.10 -4.57
CA PRO A 64 -14.76 -2.62 -3.82
C PRO A 64 -14.52 -2.47 -2.32
N THR A 65 -15.57 -2.08 -1.58
CA THR A 65 -15.52 -2.07 -0.11
C THR A 65 -15.29 -3.49 0.39
N PRO A 66 -14.19 -3.77 1.12
CA PRO A 66 -13.98 -5.09 1.68
C PRO A 66 -15.11 -5.41 2.67
N PRO A 67 -15.58 -6.68 2.74
CA PRO A 67 -16.50 -7.11 3.78
C PRO A 67 -15.92 -6.78 5.17
N GLY A 68 -16.70 -6.11 6.02
CA GLY A 68 -16.27 -5.72 7.37
C GLY A 68 -15.42 -4.44 7.45
N GLY A 69 -15.43 -3.58 6.42
CA GLY A 69 -14.86 -2.24 6.51
C GLY A 69 -15.54 -1.35 7.57
N PRO A 70 -14.86 -0.31 8.09
CA PRO A 70 -15.43 0.59 9.09
C PRO A 70 -16.71 1.25 8.56
N GLY A 71 -17.81 1.08 9.28
CA GLY A 71 -19.16 1.52 8.86
C GLY A 71 -20.12 0.36 8.52
N GLN A 72 -19.63 -0.88 8.48
CA GLN A 72 -20.46 -2.08 8.42
C GLN A 72 -20.66 -2.64 9.85
N MET A 73 -21.56 -2.02 10.60
CA MET A 73 -22.14 -2.57 11.85
C MET A 73 -23.63 -2.78 11.65
#